data_AF-A0A3N4K8G3-F1
#
_entry.id   AF-A0A3N4K8G3-F1
#
_cell.length_a   1.000
_cell.length_b   1.000
_cell.length_c   1.000
_cell.angle_alpha   90.00
_cell.angle_beta   90.00
_cell.angle_gamma   90.00
#
_symmetry.space_group_name_H-M   'P 1'
#
loop_
_entity.id
_entity.type
_entity.pdbx_description
1 polymer ?
#
loop_
_entity_poly.entity_id
_entity_poly.type
_entity_poly.pdbx_seq_one_letter_code
_entity_poly.pdbx_strand_id
1 'polypeptide(L)'
;DDLISGVCADVIVIWARGTGNTGNIGSALGRCFFTYLKGNLDYTVIGQGVLPYSANVMGFLKGGCSRGARSMVMMVMLAVEQCPQSKIVLGGFSQGAQVLRKAVERIPASISGNIVAVVSFSDAKEGKPLDGVLKDRHVSFCYDGDWVCDG
;
A
#
# COMPACT_ATOMS: atom_id res chain seq x y z
N ASP A 1 7.01 -12.17 -1.04
CA ASP A 1 6.91 -11.93 -2.50
C ASP A 1 5.86 -12.83 -3.12
N ASP A 2 4.76 -13.05 -2.39
CA ASP A 2 3.83 -14.13 -2.71
C ASP A 2 3.17 -13.92 -4.09
N LEU A 3 2.76 -12.68 -4.38
CA LEU A 3 2.18 -12.33 -5.68
C LEU A 3 3.19 -12.49 -6.82
N ILE A 4 4.42 -12.00 -6.65
CA ILE A 4 5.49 -12.13 -7.67
C ILE A 4 5.83 -13.61 -7.92
N SER A 5 5.68 -14.46 -6.90
CA SER A 5 5.89 -15.91 -6.99
C SER A 5 4.68 -16.69 -7.52
N GLY A 6 3.63 -16.04 -8.01
CA GLY A 6 2.49 -16.74 -8.61
C GLY A 6 1.38 -17.12 -7.63
N VAL A 7 1.49 -16.75 -6.35
CA VAL A 7 0.51 -17.15 -5.32
C VAL A 7 -0.71 -16.24 -5.35
N CYS A 8 -1.90 -16.83 -5.35
CA CYS A 8 -3.18 -16.13 -5.17
C CYS A 8 -3.77 -16.44 -3.79
N ALA A 9 -4.58 -15.51 -3.28
CA ALA A 9 -5.35 -15.65 -2.06
C ALA A 9 -6.64 -14.83 -2.18
N ASP A 10 -7.58 -15.00 -1.26
CA ASP A 10 -8.83 -14.23 -1.27
C ASP A 10 -8.55 -12.72 -1.17
N VAL A 11 -7.55 -12.34 -0.37
CA VAL A 11 -7.11 -10.94 -0.20
C VAL A 11 -5.61 -10.82 -0.50
N ILE A 12 -5.28 -9.87 -1.37
CA ILE A 12 -3.90 -9.50 -1.71
C ILE A 12 -3.67 -8.08 -1.22
N VAL A 13 -2.75 -7.92 -0.26
CA VAL A 13 -2.35 -6.59 0.22
C VAL A 13 -1.05 -6.17 -0.46
N ILE A 14 -1.10 -5.10 -1.25
CA ILE A 14 0.07 -4.48 -1.85
C ILE A 14 0.57 -3.37 -0.93
N TRP A 15 1.77 -3.51 -0.39
CA TRP A 15 2.26 -2.72 0.75
C TRP A 15 3.52 -1.91 0.44
N ALA A 16 3.47 -0.60 0.65
CA ALA A 16 4.63 0.26 0.63
C ALA A 16 5.15 0.53 2.06
N ARG A 17 6.35 0.06 2.36
CA ARG A 17 6.99 0.25 3.69
C ARG A 17 7.50 1.68 3.93
N GLY A 18 7.74 2.01 5.20
CA GLY A 18 8.24 3.33 5.61
C GLY A 18 9.73 3.55 5.36
N THR A 19 10.17 4.80 5.54
CA THR A 19 11.57 5.21 5.36
C THR A 19 12.51 4.36 6.22
N GLY A 20 13.65 3.95 5.65
CA GLY A 20 14.67 3.13 6.32
C GLY A 20 14.27 1.67 6.53
N ASN A 21 13.01 1.29 6.28
CA ASN A 21 12.60 -0.11 6.40
C ASN A 21 13.23 -0.92 5.27
N THR A 22 13.58 -2.17 5.54
CA THR A 22 14.15 -3.11 4.57
C THR A 22 13.18 -4.26 4.28
N GLY A 23 13.54 -5.10 3.30
CA GLY A 23 12.75 -6.26 2.91
C GLY A 23 11.44 -5.88 2.21
N ASN A 24 10.53 -6.86 2.17
CA ASN A 24 9.28 -6.80 1.41
C ASN A 24 8.27 -5.84 2.06
N ILE A 25 7.81 -6.17 3.27
CA ILE A 25 6.74 -5.44 3.99
C ILE A 25 7.24 -4.56 5.14
N GLY A 26 8.56 -4.53 5.41
CA GLY A 26 9.13 -3.94 6.62
C GLY A 26 9.07 -4.88 7.84
N SER A 27 9.57 -4.44 8.98
CA SER A 27 9.78 -5.29 10.16
C SER A 27 8.76 -5.09 11.30
N ALA A 28 8.35 -3.85 11.57
CA ALA A 28 7.47 -3.52 12.70
C ALA A 28 5.99 -3.47 12.28
N LEU A 29 5.50 -2.29 11.89
CA LEU A 29 4.08 -2.08 11.59
C LEU A 29 3.55 -3.03 10.52
N GLY A 30 4.30 -3.21 9.42
CA GLY A 30 3.91 -4.15 8.36
C GLY A 30 3.69 -5.56 8.92
N ARG A 31 4.67 -6.11 9.65
CA ARG A 31 4.55 -7.45 10.23
C ARG A 31 3.34 -7.56 11.17
N CYS A 32 3.16 -6.60 12.10
CA CYS A 32 2.01 -6.58 13.00
C CYS A 32 0.68 -6.54 12.24
N PHE A 33 0.57 -5.67 11.23
CA PHE A 33 -0.62 -5.53 10.40
C PHE A 33 -0.96 -6.85 9.68
N PHE A 34 0.03 -7.47 9.02
CA PHE A 34 -0.17 -8.73 8.31
C PHE A 34 -0.48 -9.91 9.24
N THR A 35 0.15 -9.98 10.41
CA THR A 35 -0.21 -10.97 11.44
C THR A 35 -1.65 -10.77 11.92
N TYR A 36 -2.07 -9.53 12.14
CA TYR A 36 -3.43 -9.22 12.56
C TYR A 36 -4.46 -9.62 11.51
N LEU A 37 -4.26 -9.22 10.24
CA LEU A 37 -5.17 -9.59 9.15
C LEU A 37 -5.32 -11.10 9.00
N LYS A 38 -4.21 -11.83 9.01
CA LYS A 38 -4.22 -13.30 8.89
C LYS A 38 -4.90 -14.01 10.05
N GLY A 39 -4.93 -13.38 11.24
CA GLY A 39 -5.55 -13.96 12.44
C GLY A 39 -7.02 -13.55 12.65
N ASN A 40 -7.51 -12.53 11.94
CA ASN A 40 -8.83 -11.94 12.20
C ASN A 40 -9.74 -11.88 10.96
N LEU A 41 -9.25 -12.27 9.79
CA LEU A 41 -10.08 -12.40 8.59
C LEU A 41 -10.34 -13.88 8.31
N ASP A 42 -11.61 -14.21 8.03
CA ASP A 42 -12.03 -15.51 7.50
C ASP A 42 -11.72 -15.63 5.99
N TYR A 43 -10.52 -15.17 5.61
CA TYR A 43 -10.01 -15.11 4.25
C TYR A 43 -8.53 -15.48 4.23
N THR A 44 -8.08 -16.13 3.16
CA THR A 44 -6.65 -16.27 2.91
C THR A 44 -6.07 -14.91 2.53
N VAL A 45 -5.00 -14.49 3.23
CA VAL A 45 -4.36 -13.18 3.01
C VAL A 45 -2.90 -13.37 2.64
N ILE A 46 -2.47 -12.74 1.54
CA ILE A 46 -1.04 -12.63 1.19
C ILE A 46 -0.57 -11.18 1.15
N GLY A 47 0.73 -10.99 1.35
CA GLY A 47 1.37 -9.67 1.36
C GLY A 47 2.42 -9.54 0.27
N GLN A 48 2.21 -8.59 -0.63
CA GLN A 48 3.20 -8.19 -1.63
C GLN A 48 3.73 -6.80 -1.32
N GLY A 49 5.00 -6.68 -1.00
CA GLY A 49 5.65 -5.38 -0.87
C GLY A 49 5.90 -4.76 -2.24
N VAL A 50 5.90 -3.45 -2.28
CA VAL A 50 6.24 -2.68 -3.48
C VAL A 50 7.74 -2.79 -3.75
N LEU A 51 8.10 -3.33 -4.92
CA LEU A 51 9.47 -3.48 -5.38
C LEU A 51 9.60 -3.14 -6.89
N PRO A 52 10.72 -2.56 -7.34
CA PRO A 52 11.79 -1.97 -6.54
C PRO A 52 11.40 -0.61 -5.93
N TYR A 53 11.57 -0.48 -4.62
CA TYR A 53 11.35 0.73 -3.84
C TYR A 53 12.38 0.77 -2.72
N SER A 54 13.21 1.81 -2.68
CA SER A 54 14.35 1.91 -1.76
C SER A 54 13.98 2.38 -0.35
N ALA A 55 12.83 3.04 -0.18
CA ALA A 55 12.38 3.62 1.07
C ALA A 55 13.45 4.51 1.75
N ASN A 56 14.11 5.37 0.97
CA ASN A 56 15.19 6.23 1.48
C ASN A 56 14.71 7.63 1.87
N VAL A 57 15.51 8.37 2.66
CA VAL A 57 15.14 9.69 3.17
C VAL A 57 14.85 10.69 2.04
N MET A 58 15.63 10.66 0.96
CA MET A 58 15.40 11.54 -0.19
C MET A 58 14.02 11.30 -0.84
N GLY A 59 13.56 10.05 -0.88
CA GLY A 59 12.23 9.70 -1.37
C GLY A 59 11.12 10.28 -0.49
N PHE A 60 11.29 10.22 0.83
CA PHE A 60 10.36 10.83 1.79
C PHE A 60 10.27 12.35 1.63
N LEU A 61 11.42 13.03 1.57
CA LEU A 61 11.47 14.49 1.41
C LEU A 61 10.88 14.97 0.07
N LYS A 62 10.84 14.12 -0.95
CA LYS A 62 10.18 14.39 -2.24
C LYS A 62 8.69 14.04 -2.25
N GLY A 63 8.13 13.72 -1.09
CA GLY A 63 6.73 13.33 -0.93
C GLY A 63 6.44 11.95 -1.51
N GLY A 64 7.39 11.00 -1.45
CA GLY A 64 7.23 9.63 -1.92
C GLY A 64 8.01 9.31 -3.19
N CYS A 65 8.52 8.07 -3.28
CA CYS A 65 9.29 7.60 -4.41
C CYS A 65 8.43 7.39 -5.67
N SER A 66 8.64 8.20 -6.72
CA SER A 66 7.95 8.04 -8.01
C SER A 66 8.15 6.68 -8.67
N ARG A 67 9.31 6.02 -8.49
CA ARG A 67 9.53 4.65 -8.97
C ARG A 67 8.72 3.64 -8.17
N GLY A 68 8.69 3.76 -6.84
CA GLY A 68 7.84 2.95 -5.98
C GLY A 68 6.36 3.07 -6.33
N ALA A 69 5.88 4.28 -6.63
CA ALA A 69 4.49 4.48 -7.05
C ALA A 69 4.17 3.74 -8.37
N ARG A 70 5.07 3.78 -9.37
CA ARG A 70 4.92 2.98 -10.60
C ARG A 70 4.95 1.48 -10.30
N SER A 71 5.84 1.04 -9.43
CA SER A 71 5.90 -0.35 -8.99
C SER A 71 4.61 -0.80 -8.32
N MET A 72 3.99 0.02 -7.47
CA MET A 72 2.70 -0.30 -6.87
C MET A 72 1.61 -0.48 -7.93
N VAL A 73 1.54 0.40 -8.94
CA VAL A 73 0.61 0.26 -10.08
C VAL A 73 0.86 -1.05 -10.83
N MET A 74 2.13 -1.39 -11.10
CA MET A 74 2.48 -2.66 -11.75
C MET A 74 2.06 -3.88 -10.93
N MET A 75 2.19 -3.83 -9.61
CA MET A 75 1.72 -4.92 -8.73
C MET A 75 0.20 -5.03 -8.72
N VAL A 76 -0.54 -3.92 -8.84
CA VAL A 76 -2.00 -3.96 -8.99
C VAL A 76 -2.37 -4.62 -10.31
N MET A 77 -1.73 -4.24 -11.42
CA MET A 77 -1.96 -4.85 -12.73
C MET A 77 -1.66 -6.35 -12.68
N LEU A 78 -0.54 -6.75 -12.07
CA LEU A 78 -0.17 -8.15 -11.89
C LEU A 78 -1.21 -8.92 -11.07
N ALA A 79 -1.71 -8.35 -9.97
CA ALA A 79 -2.76 -8.98 -9.16
C ALA A 79 -4.07 -9.15 -9.93
N VAL A 80 -4.48 -8.15 -10.72
CA VAL A 80 -5.68 -8.22 -11.57
C VAL A 80 -5.55 -9.31 -12.64
N GLU A 81 -4.39 -9.42 -13.27
CA GLU A 81 -4.14 -10.40 -14.33
C GLU A 81 -4.00 -11.82 -13.78
N GLN A 82 -3.17 -12.00 -12.74
CA GLN A 82 -2.82 -13.32 -12.22
C GLN A 82 -3.89 -13.89 -11.29
N CYS A 83 -4.58 -13.04 -10.53
CA CYS A 83 -5.51 -13.44 -9.48
C CYS A 83 -6.85 -12.68 -9.60
N PRO A 84 -7.62 -12.89 -10.70
CA PRO A 84 -8.79 -12.07 -11.02
C PRO A 84 -9.96 -12.18 -10.02
N GLN A 85 -9.95 -13.19 -9.14
CA GLN A 85 -10.96 -13.36 -8.09
C GLN A 85 -10.57 -12.68 -6.77
N SER A 86 -9.29 -12.32 -6.61
CA SER A 86 -8.77 -11.74 -5.37
C SER A 86 -9.28 -10.33 -5.13
N LYS A 87 -9.48 -9.99 -3.86
CA LYS A 87 -9.72 -8.61 -3.42
C LYS A 87 -8.37 -7.93 -3.21
N ILE A 88 -8.16 -6.79 -3.88
CA ILE A 88 -6.90 -6.04 -3.77
C ILE A 88 -7.05 -4.96 -2.70
N VAL A 89 -6.10 -4.92 -1.77
CA VAL A 89 -5.97 -3.88 -0.75
C VAL A 89 -4.64 -3.16 -0.94
N LEU A 90 -4.66 -1.83 -0.92
CA LEU A 90 -3.42 -1.04 -0.92
C LEU A 90 -3.09 -0.59 0.50
N GLY A 91 -1.82 -0.68 0.87
CA GLY A 91 -1.34 -0.27 2.19
C GLY A 91 -0.05 0.54 2.13
N GLY A 92 0.10 1.52 3.02
CA GLY A 92 1.31 2.34 3.08
C GLY A 92 1.58 2.92 4.47
N PHE A 93 2.86 2.98 4.86
CA PHE A 93 3.30 3.59 6.13
C PHE A 93 4.32 4.71 5.89
N SER A 94 4.11 5.90 6.47
CA SER A 94 5.04 7.05 6.37
C SER A 94 5.34 7.41 4.90
N GLN A 95 6.59 7.33 4.43
CA GLN A 95 6.91 7.45 3.00
C GLN A 95 6.11 6.49 2.11
N GLY A 96 5.78 5.31 2.62
CA GLY A 96 4.94 4.35 1.94
C GLY A 96 3.51 4.86 1.70
N ALA A 97 2.93 5.62 2.63
CA ALA A 97 1.64 6.29 2.43
C ALA A 97 1.74 7.34 1.31
N GLN A 98 2.84 8.09 1.26
CA GLN A 98 3.11 9.03 0.17
C GLN A 98 3.26 8.32 -1.19
N VAL A 99 3.96 7.17 -1.23
CA VAL A 99 4.08 6.30 -2.42
C VAL A 99 2.71 5.80 -2.86
N LEU A 100 1.87 5.36 -1.92
CA LEU A 100 0.52 4.89 -2.16
C LEU A 100 -0.34 5.98 -2.81
N ARG A 101 -0.32 7.21 -2.28
CA ARG A 101 -1.08 8.33 -2.87
C ARG A 101 -0.66 8.63 -4.30
N LYS A 102 0.65 8.70 -4.55
CA LYS A 102 1.20 8.86 -5.92
C LYS A 102 0.85 7.69 -6.84
N ALA A 103 0.67 6.49 -6.30
CA ALA A 103 0.25 5.34 -7.09
C ALA A 103 -1.21 5.49 -7.48
N VAL A 104 -2.09 5.87 -6.54
CA VAL A 104 -3.52 6.08 -6.78
C VAL A 104 -3.79 7.10 -7.89
N GLU A 105 -3.04 8.21 -7.93
CA GLU A 105 -3.07 9.20 -9.01
C GLU A 105 -2.75 8.61 -10.41
N ARG A 106 -2.12 7.43 -10.46
CA ARG A 106 -1.63 6.77 -11.68
C ARG A 106 -2.35 5.46 -12.00
N ILE A 107 -3.22 4.98 -11.12
CA ILE A 107 -3.96 3.73 -11.34
C ILE A 107 -5.02 3.99 -12.42
N PRO A 108 -5.02 3.25 -13.54
CA PRO A 108 -6.04 3.40 -14.56
C PRO A 108 -7.44 3.14 -14.01
N ALA A 109 -8.41 3.91 -14.47
CA ALA A 109 -9.81 3.73 -14.09
C ALA A 109 -10.31 2.29 -14.33
N SER A 110 -9.83 1.65 -15.40
CA SER A 110 -10.15 0.26 -15.76
C SER A 110 -9.80 -0.78 -14.71
N ILE A 111 -8.79 -0.53 -13.86
CA ILE A 111 -8.39 -1.47 -12.81
C ILE A 111 -8.66 -0.95 -11.39
N SER A 112 -8.94 0.35 -11.22
CA SER A 112 -9.24 0.97 -9.93
C SER A 112 -10.40 0.30 -9.17
N GLY A 113 -11.39 -0.23 -9.90
CA GLY A 113 -12.53 -0.94 -9.33
C GLY A 113 -12.17 -2.22 -8.58
N ASN A 114 -11.05 -2.87 -8.91
CA ASN A 114 -10.57 -4.11 -8.28
C ASN A 114 -9.98 -3.88 -6.87
N ILE A 115 -9.66 -2.63 -6.52
CA ILE A 115 -9.10 -2.26 -5.23
C ILE A 115 -10.25 -1.99 -4.26
N VAL A 116 -10.45 -2.88 -3.30
CA VAL A 116 -11.60 -2.79 -2.39
C VAL A 116 -11.36 -1.91 -1.18
N ALA A 117 -10.09 -1.72 -0.79
CA ALA A 117 -9.72 -0.89 0.34
C ALA A 117 -8.33 -0.29 0.17
N VAL A 118 -8.12 0.87 0.77
CA VAL A 118 -6.85 1.57 0.85
C VAL A 118 -6.63 1.96 2.31
N VAL A 119 -5.47 1.61 2.86
CA VAL A 119 -5.11 1.95 4.24
C VAL A 119 -3.76 2.67 4.29
N SER A 120 -3.70 3.78 4.99
CA SER A 120 -2.44 4.47 5.30
C SER A 120 -2.22 4.63 6.79
N PHE A 121 -0.95 4.61 7.17
CA PHE A 121 -0.48 4.88 8.53
C PHE A 121 0.58 5.97 8.49
N SER A 122 0.54 6.92 9.41
CA SER A 122 1.46 8.08 9.44
C SER A 122 1.48 8.80 8.09
N ASP A 123 0.31 9.18 7.57
CA ASP A 123 0.16 9.81 6.26
C ASP A 123 0.36 11.33 6.34
N ALA A 124 1.39 11.83 5.66
CA ALA A 124 1.67 13.27 5.60
C ALA A 124 0.61 14.12 4.88
N LYS A 125 -0.43 13.48 4.34
CA LYS A 125 -1.61 14.16 3.79
C LYS A 125 -2.89 13.68 4.48
N GLU A 126 -2.82 13.36 5.77
CA GLU A 126 -3.99 13.01 6.59
C GLU A 126 -5.16 13.99 6.37
N GLY A 127 -6.39 13.47 6.34
CA GLY A 127 -7.58 14.27 6.05
C GLY A 127 -7.73 14.74 4.60
N LYS A 128 -6.72 14.57 3.72
CA LYS A 128 -6.89 14.81 2.27
C LYS A 128 -7.43 13.55 1.60
N PRO A 129 -8.54 13.64 0.84
CA PRO A 129 -9.08 12.48 0.14
C PRO A 129 -8.11 11.96 -0.92
N LEU A 130 -8.27 10.69 -1.30
CA LEU A 130 -7.67 10.14 -2.52
C LEU A 130 -8.47 10.55 -3.76
N ASP A 131 -7.92 10.25 -4.93
CA ASP A 131 -8.59 10.50 -6.20
C ASP A 131 -9.58 9.39 -6.58
N GLY A 132 -10.60 9.76 -7.37
CA GLY A 132 -11.51 8.83 -8.02
C GLY A 132 -12.32 7.95 -7.05
N VAL A 133 -12.53 6.69 -7.41
CA VAL A 133 -13.35 5.72 -6.65
C VAL A 133 -12.70 5.29 -5.33
N LEU A 134 -11.41 5.55 -5.16
CA LEU A 134 -10.66 5.12 -3.97
C LEU A 134 -10.81 6.09 -2.80
N LYS A 135 -11.33 7.30 -3.04
CA LYS A 135 -11.63 8.28 -1.99
C LYS A 135 -12.55 7.70 -0.91
N ASP A 136 -13.56 6.93 -1.33
CA ASP A 136 -14.59 6.33 -0.45
C ASP A 136 -14.14 4.96 0.10
N ARG A 137 -12.94 4.51 -0.25
CA ARG A 137 -12.34 3.24 0.16
C ARG A 137 -11.08 3.44 1.00
N HIS A 138 -10.78 4.69 1.35
CA HIS A 138 -9.57 5.06 2.07
C HIS A 138 -9.83 5.26 3.55
N VAL A 139 -9.03 4.60 4.38
CA VAL A 139 -8.90 4.90 5.80
C VAL A 139 -7.45 5.25 6.08
N SER A 140 -7.24 6.29 6.88
CA SER A 140 -5.91 6.71 7.29
C SER A 140 -5.83 6.80 8.81
N PHE A 141 -4.70 6.37 9.35
CA PHE A 141 -4.44 6.29 10.77
C PHE A 141 -3.23 7.16 11.12
N CYS A 142 -3.49 8.20 11.91
CA CYS A 142 -2.49 9.08 12.50
C CYS A 142 -2.69 9.09 14.00
N TYR A 143 -1.59 8.90 14.74
CA TYR A 143 -1.60 8.98 16.20
C TYR A 143 -1.35 10.43 16.64
N ASP A 144 -1.92 10.83 17.78
CA ASP A 144 -1.74 12.17 18.34
C ASP A 144 -0.26 12.46 18.61
N GLY A 145 0.28 13.50 17.97
CA GLY A 145 1.70 13.87 18.07
C GLY A 145 2.61 13.20 17.03
N ASP A 146 2.06 12.47 16.06
CA ASP A 146 2.79 12.04 14.87
C ASP A 146 3.01 13.22 13.91
N TRP A 147 4.17 13.87 14.05
CA TRP A 147 4.55 15.03 13.23
C TRP A 147 4.59 14.73 11.73
N VAL A 148 4.67 13.46 11.30
CA VAL A 148 4.59 13.14 9.88
C VAL A 148 3.20 13.50 9.34
N CYS A 149 2.15 13.32 10.14
CA CYS A 149 0.77 13.61 9.75
C CYS A 149 0.47 15.11 9.66
N ASP A 150 1.28 15.93 10.31
CA ASP A 150 1.14 17.39 10.32
C ASP A 150 1.68 18.04 9.03
N GLY A 151 2.45 17.30 8.21
CA GLY A 151 2.92 17.71 6.88
C GLY A 151 4.40 18.08 6.83
#